data_AF-A0A7H0YHJ8-F1
#
_entry.id   AF-A0A7H0YHJ8-F1
#
_cell.length_a   1.000
_cell.length_b   1.000
_cell.length_c   1.000
_cell.angle_alpha   90.00
_cell.angle_beta   90.00
_cell.angle_gamma   90.00
#
_symmetry.space_group_name_H-M   'P 1'
#
loop_
_entity.id
_entity.type
_entity.pdbx_description
1 polymer ?
#
loop_
_entity_poly.entity_id
_entity_poly.type
_entity_poly.pdbx_seq_one_letter_code
_entity_poly.pdbx_strand_id
1 'polypeptide(L)'
;MTYTCPYCGTELRNENQSYYCVFCEMAVSAEDVQQNGERRQITFQTDNVSISDAEQNTCQLMQRSTNDLIVLLRLVRQKRTDYYNYLRVINKASEKDSSFQNQAQVTGKDYEYWTRKAWVLENILRERTCVFPERITDDYLLSLSVRAEKINGKTMKISKGKRENQDTKV
;
A
#
# COMPACT_ATOMS: atom_id res chain seq x y z
N MET A 1 -17.61 23.79 -15.15
CA MET A 1 -16.88 22.71 -14.47
C MET A 1 -16.99 21.48 -15.34
N THR A 2 -15.89 20.81 -15.66
CA THR A 2 -15.89 19.63 -16.54
C THR A 2 -15.73 18.37 -15.72
N TYR A 3 -16.60 17.38 -15.93
CA TYR A 3 -16.48 16.07 -15.29
C TYR A 3 -15.45 15.22 -16.05
N THR A 4 -14.47 14.69 -15.32
CA THR A 4 -13.32 14.02 -15.89
C THR A 4 -13.10 12.64 -15.28
N CYS A 5 -12.61 11.72 -16.09
CA CYS A 5 -12.31 10.35 -15.68
C CYS A 5 -11.23 10.32 -14.59
N PRO A 6 -11.42 9.54 -13.49
CA PRO A 6 -10.45 9.41 -12.41
C PRO A 6 -9.10 8.79 -12.82
N TYR A 7 -9.06 8.10 -13.96
CA TYR A 7 -7.90 7.35 -14.41
C TYR A 7 -7.06 8.09 -15.46
N CYS A 8 -7.71 8.74 -16.43
CA CYS A 8 -7.01 9.37 -17.57
C CYS A 8 -7.23 10.88 -17.68
N GLY A 9 -8.17 11.47 -16.94
CA GLY A 9 -8.49 12.90 -17.03
C GLY A 9 -9.30 13.33 -18.25
N THR A 10 -9.69 12.41 -19.14
CA THR A 10 -10.58 12.70 -20.27
C THR A 10 -11.98 13.11 -19.79
N GLU A 11 -12.60 14.05 -20.49
CA GLU A 11 -13.98 14.46 -20.22
C GLU A 11 -14.95 13.28 -20.40
N LEU A 12 -15.86 13.11 -19.44
CA LEU A 12 -16.83 12.01 -19.43
C LEU A 12 -18.05 12.38 -20.25
N ARG A 13 -18.56 11.44 -21.05
CA ARG A 13 -19.90 11.57 -21.64
C ARG A 13 -20.92 11.33 -20.54
N ASN A 14 -21.94 12.17 -20.49
CA ASN A 14 -23.08 11.99 -19.61
C ASN A 14 -24.30 11.63 -20.48
N GLU A 15 -24.71 10.37 -20.41
CA GLU A 15 -25.92 9.88 -21.08
C GLU A 15 -26.76 9.13 -20.05
N ASN A 16 -28.03 9.50 -19.90
CA ASN A 16 -28.99 8.86 -18.99
C ASN A 16 -28.50 8.67 -17.55
N GLN A 17 -27.94 9.73 -16.93
CA GLN A 17 -27.40 9.72 -15.56
C GLN A 17 -26.19 8.78 -15.35
N SER A 18 -25.61 8.26 -16.43
CA SER A 18 -24.38 7.46 -16.38
C SER A 18 -23.20 8.25 -16.95
N TYR A 19 -22.03 8.07 -16.36
CA TYR A 19 -20.79 8.63 -16.87
C TYR A 19 -20.01 7.56 -17.60
N TYR A 20 -19.64 7.83 -18.86
CA TYR A 20 -18.81 6.92 -19.66
C TYR A 20 -17.53 7.61 -20.13
N CYS A 21 -16.40 6.96 -19.87
CA CYS A 21 -15.11 7.40 -20.37
C CYS A 21 -14.80 6.71 -21.69
N VAL A 22 -14.77 7.46 -22.79
CA VAL A 22 -14.45 6.89 -24.12
C VAL A 22 -13.00 6.40 -24.20
N PHE A 23 -12.04 7.09 -23.56
CA PHE A 23 -10.64 6.69 -23.59
C PHE A 23 -10.33 5.39 -22.83
N CYS A 24 -10.91 5.22 -21.64
CA CYS A 24 -10.76 4.02 -20.82
C CYS A 24 -11.79 2.93 -21.16
N GLU A 25 -12.72 3.21 -22.08
CA GLU A 25 -13.82 2.33 -22.51
C GLU A 25 -14.65 1.75 -21.34
N MET A 26 -14.90 2.56 -20.30
CA MET A 26 -15.57 2.09 -19.09
C MET A 26 -16.59 3.09 -18.54
N ALA A 27 -17.60 2.54 -17.86
CA ALA A 27 -18.49 3.32 -17.02
C ALA A 27 -17.75 3.79 -15.75
N VAL A 28 -18.03 5.01 -15.32
CA VAL A 28 -17.51 5.62 -14.10
C VAL A 28 -18.69 5.89 -13.16
N SER A 29 -18.59 5.42 -11.92
CA SER A 29 -19.61 5.69 -10.90
C SER A 29 -19.68 7.19 -10.61
N ALA A 30 -20.85 7.71 -10.26
CA ALA A 30 -21.00 9.13 -9.91
C ALA A 30 -20.07 9.56 -8.76
N GLU A 31 -19.78 8.64 -7.84
CA GLU A 31 -18.91 8.82 -6.67
C GLU A 31 -17.42 8.92 -7.06
N ASP A 32 -17.01 8.28 -8.15
CA ASP A 32 -15.63 8.27 -8.63
C ASP A 32 -15.34 9.36 -9.69
N VAL A 33 -16.37 10.09 -10.15
CA VAL A 33 -16.17 11.20 -11.09
C VAL A 33 -15.30 12.28 -10.47
N GLN A 34 -14.26 12.69 -11.20
CA GLN A 34 -13.39 13.79 -10.80
C GLN A 34 -13.76 15.07 -11.55
N GLN A 35 -13.19 16.19 -11.13
CA GLN A 35 -13.48 17.49 -11.72
C GLN A 35 -12.21 18.13 -12.28
N ASN A 36 -12.34 18.75 -13.45
CA ASN A 36 -11.27 19.56 -14.06
C ASN A 36 -9.91 18.84 -14.18
N GLY A 37 -9.91 17.52 -14.37
CA GLY A 37 -8.71 16.69 -14.49
C GLY A 37 -8.02 16.38 -13.17
N GLU A 38 -8.66 16.61 -12.03
CA GLU A 38 -8.17 16.14 -10.73
C GLU A 38 -8.03 14.62 -10.70
N ARG A 39 -7.08 14.14 -9.89
CA ARG A 39 -6.90 12.72 -9.63
C ARG A 39 -7.85 12.29 -8.53
N ARG A 40 -8.28 11.03 -8.59
CA ARG A 40 -8.92 10.38 -7.44
C ARG A 40 -8.02 10.52 -6.22
N GLN A 41 -8.57 11.06 -5.15
CA GLN A 41 -7.86 11.23 -3.90
C GLN A 41 -7.67 9.87 -3.24
N ILE A 42 -6.42 9.48 -3.02
CA ILE A 42 -6.06 8.24 -2.31
C ILE A 42 -5.39 8.65 -1.01
N THR A 43 -6.05 8.37 0.11
CA THR A 43 -5.50 8.61 1.44
C THR A 43 -4.52 7.50 1.79
N PHE A 44 -3.27 7.86 2.12
CA PHE A 44 -2.32 6.94 2.72
C PHE A 44 -2.04 7.33 4.17
N GLN A 45 -2.70 6.61 5.08
CA GLN A 45 -2.66 6.82 6.52
C GLN A 45 -2.05 5.58 7.19
N THR A 46 -0.90 5.75 7.82
CA THR A 46 -0.16 4.65 8.48
C THR A 46 -0.81 4.23 9.79
N ASP A 47 -1.56 5.12 10.41
CA ASP A 47 -2.28 4.98 11.68
C ASP A 47 -3.54 4.11 11.59
N ASN A 48 -4.07 3.89 10.39
CA ASN A 48 -5.20 2.98 10.14
C ASN A 48 -4.81 1.50 10.11
N VAL A 49 -3.51 1.20 10.23
CA VAL A 49 -2.97 -0.16 10.14
C VAL A 49 -2.32 -0.55 11.47
N SER A 50 -2.81 -1.62 12.06
CA SER A 50 -2.39 -2.15 13.35
C SER A 50 -1.71 -3.51 13.21
N ILE A 51 -1.01 -3.96 14.25
CA ILE A 51 -0.43 -5.30 14.23
C ILE A 51 -1.49 -6.42 14.22
N SER A 52 -2.64 -6.20 14.83
CA SER A 52 -3.76 -7.16 14.84
C SER A 52 -4.31 -7.45 13.44
N ASP A 53 -4.18 -6.50 12.51
CA ASP A 53 -4.56 -6.72 11.12
C ASP A 53 -3.73 -7.81 10.44
N ALA A 54 -2.50 -8.04 10.90
CA ALA A 54 -1.67 -9.13 10.38
C ALA A 54 -2.23 -10.51 10.75
N GLU A 55 -3.10 -10.62 11.75
CA GLU A 55 -3.71 -11.89 12.18
C GLU A 55 -4.75 -12.39 11.17
N GLN A 56 -5.28 -11.50 10.31
CA GLN A 56 -6.18 -11.83 9.22
C GLN A 56 -5.66 -12.98 8.35
N ASN A 57 -6.58 -13.75 7.75
CA ASN A 57 -6.21 -14.83 6.86
C ASN A 57 -5.63 -14.29 5.53
N THR A 58 -4.92 -15.15 4.80
CA THR A 58 -4.24 -14.75 3.56
C THR A 58 -5.19 -14.13 2.53
N CYS A 59 -6.41 -14.64 2.37
CA CYS A 59 -7.38 -14.10 1.43
C CYS A 59 -7.79 -12.66 1.78
N GLN A 60 -7.98 -12.36 3.06
CA GLN A 60 -8.26 -11.00 3.54
C GLN A 60 -7.04 -10.08 3.33
N LEU A 61 -5.83 -10.56 3.61
CA LEU A 61 -4.60 -9.80 3.35
C LEU A 61 -4.43 -9.49 1.85
N MET A 62 -4.78 -10.42 0.97
CA MET A 62 -4.75 -10.21 -0.49
C MET A 62 -5.75 -9.15 -0.98
N GLN A 63 -6.73 -8.74 -0.17
CA GLN A 63 -7.67 -7.66 -0.50
C GLN A 63 -7.20 -6.28 -0.02
N ARG A 64 -6.23 -6.22 0.91
CA ARG A 64 -5.69 -4.94 1.40
C ARG A 64 -4.94 -4.17 0.33
N SER A 65 -4.83 -2.85 0.47
CA SER A 65 -4.02 -2.05 -0.46
C SER A 65 -2.53 -2.42 -0.34
N THR A 66 -1.76 -2.22 -1.40
CA THR A 66 -0.31 -2.49 -1.38
C THR A 66 0.40 -1.63 -0.32
N ASN A 67 -0.10 -0.43 -0.10
CA ASN A 67 0.38 0.48 0.92
C ASN A 67 0.17 -0.06 2.34
N ASP A 68 -1.02 -0.60 2.64
CA ASP A 68 -1.30 -1.21 3.95
C ASP A 68 -0.40 -2.42 4.20
N LEU A 69 -0.17 -3.24 3.16
CA LEU A 69 0.70 -4.40 3.25
C LEU A 69 2.16 -4.01 3.57
N ILE A 70 2.64 -2.87 3.04
CA ILE A 70 3.97 -2.34 3.38
C ILE A 70 4.02 -1.94 4.86
N VAL A 71 2.98 -1.26 5.37
CA VAL A 71 2.91 -0.90 6.79
C VAL A 71 2.84 -2.16 7.67
N LEU A 72 2.00 -3.13 7.31
CA LEU A 72 1.91 -4.41 8.03
C LEU A 72 3.23 -5.18 8.05
N LEU A 73 3.94 -5.23 6.91
CA LEU A 73 5.21 -5.93 6.82
C LEU A 73 6.22 -5.33 7.80
N ARG A 74 6.22 -4.02 7.99
CA ARG A 74 7.04 -3.38 9.01
C ARG A 74 6.66 -3.84 10.42
N LEU A 75 5.38 -3.75 10.78
CA LEU A 75 4.90 -4.11 12.12
C LEU A 75 5.20 -5.58 12.44
N VAL A 76 4.98 -6.48 11.48
CA VAL A 76 5.27 -7.91 11.61
C VAL A 76 6.77 -8.17 11.74
N ARG A 77 7.62 -7.50 10.95
CA ARG A 77 9.08 -7.62 11.10
C ARG A 77 9.56 -7.13 12.46
N GLN A 78 8.96 -6.07 13.01
CA GLN A 78 9.24 -5.61 14.37
C GLN A 78 8.86 -6.68 15.40
N LYS A 79 7.63 -7.23 15.35
CA LYS A 79 7.20 -8.32 16.23
C LYS A 79 8.12 -9.55 16.14
N ARG A 80 8.50 -9.96 14.93
CA ARG A 80 9.44 -11.07 14.72
C ARG A 80 10.76 -10.80 15.43
N THR A 81 11.32 -9.59 15.30
CA THR A 81 12.56 -9.19 15.99
C THR A 81 12.38 -9.22 17.50
N ASP A 82 11.26 -8.73 18.03
CA ASP A 82 10.97 -8.74 19.47
C ASP A 82 10.95 -10.19 20.00
N TYR A 83 10.21 -11.08 19.34
CA TYR A 83 10.11 -12.49 19.74
C TYR A 83 11.42 -13.26 19.55
N TYR A 84 12.23 -12.92 18.54
CA TYR A 84 13.58 -13.45 18.42
C TYR A 84 14.45 -13.07 19.63
N ASN A 85 14.38 -11.81 20.06
CA ASN A 85 15.10 -11.34 21.23
C ASN A 85 14.61 -12.01 22.51
N TYR A 86 13.30 -12.17 22.69
CA TYR A 86 12.72 -12.91 23.82
C TYR A 86 13.18 -14.35 23.85
N LEU A 87 13.10 -15.05 22.71
CA LEU A 87 13.54 -16.44 22.59
C LEU A 87 15.02 -16.57 22.95
N ARG A 88 15.87 -15.64 22.50
CA ARG A 88 17.30 -15.63 22.85
C ARG A 88 17.54 -15.48 24.36
N VAL A 89 16.76 -14.65 25.04
CA VAL A 89 16.87 -14.46 26.49
C VAL A 89 16.36 -15.69 27.25
N ILE A 90 15.21 -16.22 26.86
CA ILE A 90 14.56 -17.36 27.52
C ILE A 90 15.39 -18.64 27.33
N ASN A 91 15.96 -18.88 26.15
CA ASN A 91 16.83 -20.03 25.92
C ASN A 91 18.04 -20.02 26.87
N LYS A 92 18.69 -18.86 27.04
CA LYS A 92 19.80 -18.70 28.02
C LYS A 92 19.36 -18.94 29.46
N ALA A 93 18.13 -18.59 29.82
CA ALA A 93 17.58 -18.89 31.14
C ALA A 93 17.28 -20.39 31.29
N SER A 94 16.75 -21.04 30.25
CA SER A 94 16.41 -22.47 30.24
C SER A 94 17.62 -23.40 30.35
N GLU A 95 18.79 -22.95 29.89
CA GLU A 95 20.06 -23.66 30.07
C GLU A 95 20.48 -23.72 31.55
N LYS A 96 20.02 -22.76 32.36
CA LYS A 96 20.35 -22.66 33.79
C LYS A 96 19.25 -23.19 34.70
N ASP A 97 18.01 -23.09 34.27
CA ASP A 97 16.84 -23.53 35.03
C ASP A 97 15.77 -24.13 34.09
N SER A 98 15.47 -25.41 34.28
CA SER A 98 14.50 -26.14 33.46
C SER A 98 13.06 -25.63 33.59
N SER A 99 12.75 -24.80 34.61
CA SER A 99 11.45 -24.16 34.77
C SER A 99 11.06 -23.28 33.55
N PHE A 100 12.04 -22.79 32.80
CA PHE A 100 11.82 -21.94 31.62
C PHE A 100 11.57 -22.72 30.32
N GLN A 101 11.65 -24.06 30.31
CA GLN A 101 11.51 -24.86 29.08
C GLN A 101 10.15 -24.66 28.39
N ASN A 102 9.05 -24.64 29.15
CA ASN A 102 7.71 -24.41 28.61
C ASN A 102 7.61 -23.02 27.96
N GLN A 103 8.20 -22.00 28.59
CA GLN A 103 8.18 -20.63 28.08
C GLN A 103 9.05 -20.49 26.82
N ALA A 104 10.17 -21.21 26.73
CA ALA A 104 10.99 -21.29 25.52
C ALA A 104 10.17 -21.85 24.34
N GLN A 105 9.41 -22.92 24.58
CA GLN A 105 8.57 -23.55 23.55
C GLN A 105 7.47 -22.61 23.05
N VAL A 106 6.76 -21.93 23.96
CA VAL A 106 5.70 -20.96 23.59
C VAL A 106 6.28 -19.81 22.79
N THR A 107 7.37 -19.21 23.26
CA THR A 107 8.03 -18.09 22.57
C THR A 107 8.56 -18.50 21.20
N GLY A 108 9.03 -19.75 21.06
CA GLY A 108 9.43 -20.33 19.78
C GLY A 108 8.28 -20.41 18.77
N LYS A 109 7.09 -20.82 19.22
CA LYS A 109 5.87 -20.84 18.37
C LYS A 109 5.47 -19.44 17.93
N ASP A 110 5.55 -18.45 18.83
CA ASP A 110 5.23 -17.06 18.48
C ASP A 110 6.23 -16.48 17.46
N TYR A 111 7.53 -16.76 17.63
CA TYR A 111 8.54 -16.37 16.65
C TYR A 111 8.28 -17.02 15.27
N GLU A 112 7.93 -18.31 15.25
CA GLU A 112 7.56 -19.01 14.01
C GLU A 112 6.32 -18.38 13.36
N TYR A 113 5.29 -18.09 14.15
CA TYR A 113 4.05 -17.47 13.68
C TYR A 113 4.33 -16.13 12.99
N TRP A 114 5.07 -15.22 13.63
CA TRP A 114 5.40 -13.91 13.05
C TRP A 114 6.33 -14.02 11.84
N THR A 115 7.21 -15.03 11.82
CA THR A 115 8.05 -15.33 10.65
C THR A 115 7.20 -15.74 9.45
N ARG A 116 6.23 -16.64 9.64
CA ARG A 116 5.31 -17.05 8.58
C ARG A 116 4.42 -15.91 8.10
N LYS A 117 3.93 -15.06 9.01
CA LYS A 117 3.19 -13.85 8.65
C LYS A 117 4.03 -12.88 7.82
N ALA A 118 5.33 -12.72 8.13
CA ALA A 118 6.23 -11.91 7.32
C ALA A 118 6.33 -12.45 5.89
N TRP A 119 6.50 -13.76 5.73
CA TRP A 119 6.57 -14.41 4.41
C TRP A 119 5.28 -14.28 3.60
N VAL A 120 4.11 -14.37 4.25
CA VAL A 120 2.83 -14.13 3.58
C VAL A 120 2.79 -12.73 2.98
N LEU A 121 3.12 -11.70 3.76
CA LEU A 121 3.11 -10.31 3.31
C LEU A 121 4.17 -10.06 2.21
N GLU A 122 5.38 -10.60 2.37
CA GLU A 122 6.46 -10.51 1.37
C GLU A 122 6.04 -11.10 0.03
N ASN A 123 5.36 -12.25 0.03
CA ASN A 123 4.94 -12.89 -1.22
C ASN A 123 3.76 -12.16 -1.89
N ILE A 124 2.78 -11.65 -1.13
CA ILE A 124 1.71 -10.82 -1.70
C ILE A 124 2.30 -9.54 -2.33
N LEU A 125 3.27 -8.90 -1.66
CA LEU A 125 3.95 -7.71 -2.20
C LEU A 125 4.74 -8.02 -3.47
N ARG A 126 5.44 -9.16 -3.51
CA ARG A 126 6.16 -9.62 -4.71
C ARG A 126 5.23 -9.93 -5.86
N GLU A 127 4.08 -10.53 -5.61
CA GLU A 127 3.07 -10.78 -6.64
C GLU A 127 2.60 -9.47 -7.28
N ARG A 128 2.40 -8.41 -6.47
CA ARG A 128 1.89 -7.12 -6.96
C ARG A 128 2.93 -6.20 -7.58
N THR A 129 4.18 -6.27 -7.12
CA THR A 129 5.20 -5.26 -7.48
C THR A 129 6.52 -5.86 -7.94
N CYS A 130 6.62 -7.18 -8.08
CA CYS A 130 7.84 -7.96 -8.33
C CYS A 130 8.90 -7.90 -7.23
N VAL A 131 8.78 -6.98 -6.26
CA VAL A 131 9.73 -6.75 -5.17
C VAL A 131 8.98 -6.52 -3.84
N PHE A 132 9.72 -6.39 -2.74
CA PHE A 132 9.24 -5.75 -1.53
C PHE A 132 10.37 -4.88 -0.94
N PRO A 133 10.06 -3.85 -0.14
CA PRO A 133 11.11 -3.06 0.49
C PRO A 133 11.86 -3.89 1.53
N GLU A 134 13.18 -4.00 1.40
CA GLU A 134 14.02 -4.73 2.36
C GLU A 134 14.02 -4.05 3.74
N ARG A 135 14.08 -2.71 3.74
CA ARG A 135 14.04 -1.89 4.96
C ARG A 135 12.84 -0.93 4.91
N ILE A 136 12.03 -0.93 5.97
CA ILE A 136 10.85 -0.07 6.10
C ILE A 136 11.00 0.72 7.41
N THR A 137 11.51 1.95 7.31
CA THR A 137 11.68 2.89 8.44
C THR A 137 10.51 3.88 8.54
N ASP A 138 10.46 4.68 9.61
CA ASP A 138 9.47 5.76 9.74
C ASP A 138 9.62 6.76 8.61
N ASP A 139 10.86 7.16 8.32
CA ASP A 139 11.18 8.05 7.21
C ASP A 139 10.73 7.48 5.86
N TYR A 140 10.85 6.16 5.66
CA TYR A 140 10.37 5.51 4.44
C TYR A 140 8.85 5.67 4.31
N LEU A 141 8.08 5.34 5.36
CA LEU A 141 6.62 5.47 5.36
C LEU A 141 6.16 6.92 5.22
N LEU A 142 6.80 7.84 5.95
CA LEU A 142 6.54 9.27 5.83
C LEU A 142 6.80 9.76 4.40
N SER A 143 7.90 9.33 3.79
CA SER A 143 8.21 9.68 2.42
C SER A 143 7.18 9.16 1.41
N LEU A 144 6.57 7.99 1.66
CA LEU A 144 5.47 7.47 0.84
C LEU A 144 4.21 8.33 0.99
N SER A 145 3.86 8.74 2.22
CA SER A 145 2.72 9.62 2.49
C SER A 145 2.87 10.98 1.82
N VAL A 146 4.03 11.63 1.98
CA VAL A 146 4.32 12.91 1.31
C VAL A 146 4.26 12.78 -0.22
N ARG A 147 4.73 11.66 -0.78
CA ARG A 147 4.63 11.41 -2.23
C ARG A 147 3.18 11.19 -2.67
N ALA A 148 2.37 10.46 -1.90
CA ALA A 148 0.97 10.23 -2.19
C ALA A 148 0.20 11.56 -2.23
N GLU A 149 0.36 12.40 -1.21
CA GLU A 149 -0.25 13.75 -1.17
C GLU A 149 0.20 14.64 -2.32
N LYS A 150 1.50 14.61 -2.64
CA LYS A 150 2.01 15.35 -3.81
C LYS A 150 1.41 14.86 -5.12
N ILE A 151 1.11 13.56 -5.26
CA ILE A 151 0.47 13.00 -6.45
C ILE A 151 -1.01 13.37 -6.49
N ASN A 152 -1.71 13.30 -5.36
CA ASN A 152 -3.11 13.69 -5.21
C ASN A 152 -3.36 15.12 -5.71
N GLY A 153 -2.42 16.05 -5.45
CA GLY A 153 -2.49 17.43 -5.93
C GLY A 153 -2.16 17.65 -7.41
N LYS A 154 -1.74 16.63 -8.18
CA LYS A 154 -1.38 16.78 -9.60
C LYS A 154 -2.58 16.54 -10.52
N THR A 155 -2.93 17.54 -11.33
CA THR A 155 -3.96 17.37 -12.36
C THR A 155 -3.46 16.61 -13.59
N MET A 156 -4.33 15.83 -14.22
CA MET A 156 -4.12 15.09 -15.47
C MET A 156 -4.41 15.96 -16.70
N LYS A 157 -3.79 17.14 -16.79
CA LYS A 157 -3.93 18.06 -17.94
C LYS A 157 -2.75 17.93 -18.89
N ILE A 158 -3.03 17.74 -20.17
CA ILE A 158 -2.01 17.73 -21.23
C ILE A 158 -1.77 19.18 -21.67
N SER A 159 -0.55 19.68 -21.51
CA SER A 159 -0.17 21.00 -22.01
C SER A 159 -0.10 20.98 -23.54
N LYS A 160 -0.93 21.80 -24.19
CA LYS A 160 -0.83 22.10 -25.62
C LYS A 160 0.23 23.19 -25.83
N GLY A 161 1.51 22.86 -25.65
CA GLY A 161 2.61 23.80 -25.91
C GLY A 161 2.74 24.11 -27.41
N LYS A 162 2.77 25.41 -27.75
CA LYS A 162 3.02 26.05 -29.07
C LYS A 162 3.53 25.11 -30.17
N ARG A 163 2.63 24.58 -31.01
CA ARG A 163 2.97 23.89 -32.27
C ARG A 163 2.42 24.57 -33.52
N GLU A 164 2.05 25.85 -33.45
CA GLU A 164 1.35 26.54 -34.56
C GLU A 164 2.16 27.61 -35.32
N ASN A 165 3.49 27.76 -35.15
CA ASN A 165 4.27 28.79 -35.87
C ASN A 165 5.53 28.27 -36.59
N GLN A 166 5.45 27.17 -37.35
CA GLN A 166 6.53 26.79 -38.29
C GLN A 166 6.08 26.35 -39.70
N ASP A 167 4.77 26.28 -40.00
CA ASP A 167 4.28 25.91 -41.35
C ASP A 167 3.74 27.10 -42.13
N THR A 168 4.47 28.22 -42.17
CA THR A 168 4.17 29.32 -43.12
C THR A 168 5.41 30.12 -43.52
N LYS A 169 6.50 29.41 -43.87
CA LYS A 169 7.60 29.98 -44.65
C LYS A 169 8.23 28.91 -45.55
N VAL A 170 7.66 28.70 -46.73
CA VAL A 170 8.37 28.32 -47.96
C VAL A 170 7.71 29.08 -49.11
#